data_AF-A0A1B6KNZ3-F1
#
_entry.id   AF-A0A1B6KNZ3-F1
#
_cell.length_a   1.000
_cell.length_b   1.000
_cell.length_c   1.000
_cell.angle_alpha   90.00
_cell.angle_beta   90.00
_cell.angle_gamma   90.00
#
_symmetry.space_group_name_H-M   'P 1'
#
loop_
_entity.id
_entity.type
_entity.pdbx_description
1 polymer ?
#
loop_
_entity_poly.entity_id
_entity_poly.type
_entity_poly.pdbx_seq_one_letter_code
_entity_poly.pdbx_strand_id
1 'polypeptide(L)'
;MVSPLVAIPSTGSAISTGSRPTSRTRDNTPEPDIPTTRRERVFRKKVNNFDPLPPAPDHESAQMNALQLPPESYVSKYLPENIFALLTEHTNRRHLEAKGTALGLTVENMRKFFAATVMMSLLRYPRIRMYWEAATKVPF
;
A
#
# COMPACT_ATOMS: atom_id res chain seq x y z
N MET A 1 39.34 26.87 35.78
CA MET A 1 38.20 27.44 35.02
C MET A 1 37.20 26.32 34.81
N VAL A 2 36.16 26.30 35.64
CA VAL A 2 35.18 25.21 35.74
C VAL A 2 33.83 25.83 35.40
N SER A 3 33.20 25.37 34.32
CA SER A 3 31.87 25.80 33.89
C SER A 3 30.80 25.02 34.67
N PRO A 4 29.82 25.67 35.34
CA PRO A 4 28.73 24.96 35.97
C PRO A 4 27.53 24.76 35.03
N LEU A 5 26.90 23.61 35.25
CA LEU A 5 25.68 23.03 34.68
C LEU A 5 24.46 23.96 34.85
N VAL A 6 23.70 24.19 33.77
CA VAL A 6 22.42 24.93 33.78
C VAL A 6 21.31 24.01 34.29
N ALA A 7 20.63 24.41 35.36
CA ALA A 7 19.47 23.74 35.94
C ALA A 7 18.15 24.24 35.33
N ILE A 8 17.24 23.30 35.02
CA ILE A 8 15.87 23.55 34.56
C ILE A 8 14.94 23.50 35.79
N PRO A 9 14.09 24.52 36.05
CA PRO A 9 13.08 24.42 37.09
C PRO A 9 11.81 23.70 36.60
N SER A 10 11.45 22.68 37.36
CA SER A 10 10.14 22.03 37.42
C SER A 10 9.12 22.95 38.10
N THR A 11 7.97 23.16 37.49
CA THR A 11 6.76 23.64 38.17
C THR A 11 5.54 22.93 37.60
N GLY A 12 5.01 21.99 38.36
CA GLY A 12 3.64 21.52 38.17
C GLY A 12 2.63 22.51 38.76
N SER A 13 1.37 22.43 38.34
CA SER A 13 0.20 22.30 39.23
C SER A 13 -1.13 22.43 38.48
N ALA A 14 -2.09 21.65 38.98
CA ALA A 14 -3.54 21.88 39.03
C ALA A 14 -4.40 21.72 37.76
N ILE A 15 -5.06 20.55 37.74
CA ILE A 15 -6.35 20.29 37.10
C ILE A 15 -7.42 21.19 37.75
N SER A 16 -8.11 21.99 36.95
CA SER A 16 -9.29 22.76 37.35
C SER A 16 -10.51 22.23 36.63
N THR A 17 -11.41 21.59 37.39
CA THR A 17 -12.74 21.16 36.99
C THR A 17 -13.63 22.35 36.66
N GLY A 18 -14.01 22.52 35.40
CA GLY A 18 -14.99 23.50 34.94
C GLY A 18 -16.27 22.84 34.45
N SER A 19 -17.29 22.81 35.31
CA SER A 19 -18.67 22.41 35.02
C SER A 19 -19.28 23.36 33.97
N ARG A 20 -19.86 22.84 32.89
CA ARG A 20 -20.59 23.65 31.89
C ARG A 20 -22.10 23.46 32.05
N PRO A 21 -22.89 24.54 32.20
CA PRO A 21 -24.31 24.46 32.52
C PRO A 21 -25.17 23.97 31.35
N THR A 22 -26.17 23.18 31.72
CA THR A 22 -27.32 22.78 30.91
C THR A 22 -28.29 23.95 30.74
N SER A 23 -28.52 24.36 29.51
CA SER A 23 -29.79 24.87 28.96
C SER A 23 -29.49 25.59 27.65
N ARG A 24 -29.88 24.99 26.53
CA ARG A 24 -30.02 25.72 25.26
C ARG A 24 -31.49 25.74 24.92
N THR A 25 -32.06 26.92 25.09
CA THR A 25 -33.36 27.39 24.64
C THR A 25 -33.72 26.78 23.29
N ARG A 26 -34.93 26.21 23.17
CA ARG A 26 -35.50 25.81 21.89
C ARG A 26 -35.78 27.08 21.09
N ASP A 27 -34.92 27.40 20.14
CA ASP A 27 -35.25 28.34 19.08
C ASP A 27 -36.36 27.72 18.24
N ASN A 28 -37.60 28.17 18.46
CA ASN A 28 -38.72 27.94 17.57
C ASN A 28 -38.59 28.90 16.38
N THR A 29 -37.65 28.63 15.50
CA THR A 29 -37.59 29.28 14.17
C THR A 29 -38.50 28.47 13.24
N PRO A 30 -39.49 29.08 12.56
CA PRO A 30 -40.28 28.35 11.57
C PRO A 30 -39.34 27.93 10.45
N GLU A 31 -39.18 26.62 10.22
CA GLU A 31 -38.49 26.14 9.04
C GLU A 31 -39.19 26.69 7.79
N PRO A 32 -38.46 27.26 6.81
CA PRO A 32 -39.09 27.65 5.56
C PRO A 32 -39.55 26.39 4.82
N ASP A 33 -40.85 26.29 4.56
CA ASP A 33 -41.45 25.26 3.73
C ASP A 33 -40.71 25.19 2.38
N ILE A 34 -39.90 24.15 2.19
CA ILE A 34 -39.22 23.92 0.91
C ILE A 34 -40.29 23.42 -0.07
N PRO A 35 -40.66 24.18 -1.11
CA PRO A 35 -41.58 23.65 -2.11
C PRO A 35 -40.91 22.45 -2.78
N THR A 36 -41.52 21.27 -2.64
CA THR A 36 -41.14 20.04 -3.33
C THR A 36 -41.54 20.11 -4.80
N THR A 37 -41.02 21.12 -5.53
CA THR A 37 -41.09 21.10 -6.99
C THR A 37 -40.19 19.96 -7.47
N ARG A 38 -40.82 18.84 -7.83
CA ARG A 38 -40.19 17.70 -8.49
C ARG A 38 -39.34 18.22 -9.64
N ARG A 39 -38.02 18.22 -9.48
CA ARG A 39 -37.08 18.56 -10.55
C ARG A 39 -37.20 17.47 -11.60
N GLU A 40 -37.98 17.75 -12.64
CA GLU A 40 -38.07 16.88 -13.79
C GLU A 40 -36.69 16.77 -14.41
N ARG A 41 -36.19 15.54 -14.61
CA ARG A 41 -34.88 15.34 -15.24
C ARG A 41 -34.99 15.84 -16.67
N VAL A 42 -34.22 16.87 -17.01
CA VAL A 42 -34.08 17.32 -18.39
C VAL A 42 -33.54 16.16 -19.22
N PHE A 43 -34.39 15.58 -20.06
CA PHE A 43 -33.99 14.53 -20.98
C PHE A 43 -33.07 15.15 -22.03
N ARG A 44 -31.76 14.90 -21.92
CA ARG A 44 -30.81 15.29 -22.97
C ARG A 44 -31.15 14.48 -24.22
N LYS A 45 -31.74 15.13 -25.22
CA LYS A 45 -31.87 14.55 -26.56
C LYS A 45 -30.46 14.18 -27.03
N LYS A 46 -30.23 12.91 -27.36
CA LYS A 46 -28.99 12.48 -28.02
C LYS A 46 -28.90 13.25 -29.34
N VAL A 47 -27.95 14.17 -29.42
CA VAL A 47 -27.45 14.62 -30.72
C VAL A 47 -26.63 13.46 -31.28
N ASN A 48 -27.08 12.88 -32.39
CA ASN A 48 -26.40 11.79 -33.08
C ASN A 48 -25.16 12.28 -33.86
N ASN A 49 -24.62 13.45 -33.53
CA ASN A 49 -23.36 13.94 -34.10
C ASN A 49 -22.22 13.21 -33.40
N PHE A 50 -22.03 11.96 -33.81
CA PHE A 50 -20.81 11.21 -33.57
C PHE A 50 -19.79 11.69 -34.60
N ASP A 51 -19.05 12.73 -34.24
CA ASP A 51 -17.81 13.09 -34.93
C ASP A 51 -16.70 12.25 -34.27
N PRO A 52 -16.32 11.08 -34.84
CA PRO A 52 -15.27 10.28 -34.24
C PRO A 52 -14.02 11.14 -34.13
N LEU A 53 -13.32 11.01 -33.00
CA LEU A 53 -11.96 11.52 -32.91
C LEU A 53 -11.16 11.00 -34.10
N PRO A 54 -10.22 11.80 -34.65
CA PRO A 54 -9.35 11.32 -35.70
C PRO A 54 -8.75 9.97 -35.27
N PRO A 55 -8.57 9.02 -36.21
CA PRO A 55 -7.96 7.75 -35.89
C PRO A 55 -6.68 8.01 -35.11
N ALA A 56 -6.50 7.28 -34.01
CA ALA A 56 -5.28 7.37 -33.23
C ALA A 56 -4.09 7.26 -34.22
N PRO A 57 -3.03 8.07 -34.05
CA PRO A 57 -1.84 7.92 -34.85
C PRO A 57 -1.46 6.44 -34.87
N ASP A 58 -1.02 5.93 -36.02
CA ASP A 58 -0.49 4.58 -36.10
C ASP A 58 0.57 4.46 -35.01
N HIS A 59 0.22 3.77 -33.93
CA HIS A 59 1.16 3.53 -32.86
C HIS A 59 2.10 2.53 -33.49
N GLU A 60 3.25 2.98 -33.97
CA GLU A 60 4.40 2.10 -34.13
C GLU A 60 4.54 1.46 -32.76
N SER A 61 4.10 0.22 -32.64
CA SER A 61 4.37 -0.58 -31.47
C SER A 61 5.87 -0.56 -31.40
N ALA A 62 6.40 0.21 -30.43
CA ALA A 62 7.84 0.39 -30.24
C ALA A 62 8.43 -0.98 -30.48
N GLN A 63 9.21 -1.13 -31.57
CA GLN A 63 9.64 -2.43 -32.06
C GLN A 63 9.95 -3.21 -30.81
N MET A 64 9.11 -4.20 -30.51
CA MET A 64 9.45 -5.09 -29.42
C MET A 64 10.70 -5.71 -30.00
N ASN A 65 11.85 -5.14 -29.63
CA ASN A 65 13.09 -5.84 -29.48
C ASN A 65 12.67 -6.92 -28.50
N ALA A 66 12.01 -7.95 -29.04
CA ALA A 66 11.64 -9.16 -28.36
C ALA A 66 12.98 -9.49 -27.75
N LEU A 67 13.04 -9.37 -26.42
CA LEU A 67 14.24 -9.59 -25.68
C LEU A 67 14.53 -11.06 -25.94
N GLN A 68 15.25 -11.35 -27.03
CA GLN A 68 15.78 -12.64 -27.44
C GLN A 68 16.95 -12.96 -26.49
N LEU A 69 16.74 -12.66 -25.21
CA LEU A 69 17.61 -12.99 -24.14
C LEU A 69 17.09 -14.32 -23.60
N PRO A 70 18.01 -15.23 -23.27
CA PRO A 70 17.61 -16.43 -22.59
C PRO A 70 16.98 -16.07 -21.22
N PRO A 71 16.06 -16.89 -20.69
CA PRO A 71 15.23 -16.53 -19.54
C PRO A 71 16.03 -16.05 -18.32
N GLU A 72 17.20 -16.61 -18.07
CA GLU A 72 18.09 -16.20 -16.99
C GLU A 72 18.59 -14.76 -17.15
N SER A 73 18.96 -14.37 -18.37
CA SER A 73 19.44 -13.02 -18.67
C SER A 73 18.31 -11.98 -18.58
N TYR A 74 17.09 -12.39 -18.92
CA TYR A 74 15.90 -11.57 -18.72
C TYR A 74 15.63 -11.32 -17.23
N VAL A 75 15.72 -12.35 -16.38
CA VAL A 75 15.49 -12.21 -14.93
C VAL A 75 16.56 -11.33 -14.29
N SER A 76 17.84 -11.52 -14.64
CA SER A 76 18.94 -10.72 -14.09
C SER A 76 18.84 -9.23 -14.43
N LYS A 77 18.18 -8.86 -15.54
CA LYS A 77 17.92 -7.45 -15.89
C LYS A 77 17.05 -6.74 -14.84
N TYR A 78 16.09 -7.45 -14.24
CA TYR A 78 15.14 -6.88 -13.28
C TYR A 78 15.50 -7.19 -11.82
N LEU A 79 16.26 -8.26 -11.59
CA LEU A 79 16.74 -8.67 -10.28
C LEU A 79 18.27 -8.58 -10.22
N PRO A 80 18.84 -7.40 -9.95
CA PRO A 80 20.25 -7.29 -9.67
C PRO A 80 20.63 -8.11 -8.42
N GLU A 81 21.81 -8.71 -8.45
CA GLU A 81 22.25 -9.70 -7.44
C GLU A 81 22.32 -9.13 -6.01
N ASN A 82 22.52 -7.82 -5.88
CA ASN A 82 22.60 -7.10 -4.61
C ASN A 82 21.26 -7.01 -3.87
N ILE A 83 20.11 -7.18 -4.54
CA ILE A 83 18.80 -7.11 -3.91
C ILE A 83 18.66 -8.16 -2.81
N PHE A 84 19.18 -9.37 -3.02
CA PHE A 84 19.06 -10.43 -2.02
C PHE A 84 19.88 -10.14 -0.76
N ALA A 85 21.02 -9.46 -0.89
CA ALA A 85 21.81 -9.03 0.26
C ALA A 85 21.06 -7.95 1.06
N LEU A 86 20.52 -6.93 0.38
CA LEU A 86 19.74 -5.86 1.01
C LEU A 86 18.48 -6.40 1.70
N LEU A 87 17.73 -7.29 1.03
CA LEU A 87 16.56 -7.93 1.61
C LEU A 87 16.92 -8.71 2.87
N THR A 88 18.03 -9.44 2.84
CA THR A 88 18.50 -10.22 3.99
C THR A 88 18.87 -9.31 5.16
N GLU A 89 19.63 -8.25 4.91
CA GLU A 89 20.03 -7.28 5.93
C GLU A 89 18.82 -6.59 6.57
N HIS A 90 17.92 -6.04 5.76
CA HIS A 90 16.73 -5.34 6.26
C HIS A 90 15.77 -6.27 7.00
N THR A 91 15.61 -7.50 6.53
CA THR A 91 14.76 -8.50 7.20
C THR A 91 15.33 -8.90 8.56
N ASN A 92 16.64 -9.16 8.63
CA ASN A 92 17.32 -9.44 9.89
C ASN A 92 17.22 -8.26 10.86
N ARG A 93 17.45 -7.04 10.38
CA ARG A 93 17.34 -5.82 11.20
C ARG A 93 15.93 -5.65 11.76
N ARG A 94 14.91 -5.77 10.91
CA ARG A 94 13.51 -5.67 11.32
C ARG A 94 13.11 -6.76 12.31
N HIS A 95 13.61 -7.98 12.13
CA HIS A 95 13.34 -9.08 13.06
C HIS A 95 13.95 -8.82 14.43
N LEU A 96 15.18 -8.33 14.46
CA LEU A 96 15.88 -7.97 15.69
C LEU A 96 15.17 -6.83 16.42
N GLU A 97 14.72 -5.80 15.70
CA GLU A 97 13.92 -4.71 16.26
C GLU A 97 12.60 -5.23 16.87
N ALA A 98 11.91 -6.13 16.19
CA ALA A 98 10.59 -6.59 16.60
C ALA A 98 10.60 -7.66 17.72
N LYS A 99 11.58 -8.57 17.72
CA LYS A 99 11.61 -9.72 18.62
C LYS A 99 12.79 -9.73 19.60
N GLY A 100 13.79 -8.86 19.39
CA GLY A 100 15.00 -8.84 20.21
C GLY A 100 15.95 -10.02 19.98
N THR A 101 15.65 -10.91 19.03
CA THR A 101 16.47 -12.08 18.70
C THR A 101 17.04 -11.99 17.28
N ALA A 102 18.20 -12.60 17.06
CA ALA A 102 18.77 -12.70 15.73
C ALA A 102 18.10 -13.83 14.93
N LEU A 103 17.57 -13.51 13.74
CA LEU A 103 16.97 -14.51 12.84
C LEU A 103 18.02 -15.37 12.12
N GLY A 104 19.24 -14.85 11.95
CA GLY A 104 20.31 -15.56 11.23
C GLY A 104 20.00 -15.82 9.76
N LEU A 105 19.20 -14.95 9.12
CA LEU A 105 18.82 -15.14 7.72
C LEU A 105 20.05 -14.98 6.81
N THR A 106 20.28 -15.95 5.93
CA THR A 106 21.34 -15.93 4.93
C THR A 106 20.79 -15.58 3.55
N VAL A 107 21.66 -15.11 2.66
CA VAL A 107 21.32 -14.78 1.27
C VAL A 107 20.79 -16.01 0.53
N GLU A 108 21.34 -17.20 0.80
CA GLU A 108 20.86 -18.46 0.22
C GLU A 108 19.42 -18.78 0.62
N ASN A 109 19.08 -18.58 1.90
CA ASN A 109 17.72 -18.80 2.38
C ASN A 109 16.74 -17.80 1.75
N MET A 110 17.16 -16.55 1.55
CA MET A 110 16.36 -15.54 0.85
C MET A 110 16.14 -15.88 -0.62
N ARG A 111 17.16 -16.40 -1.33
CA ARG A 111 17.03 -16.88 -2.71
C ARG A 111 16.04 -18.04 -2.83
N LYS A 112 16.12 -19.03 -1.91
CA LYS A 112 15.17 -20.15 -1.84
C LYS A 112 13.74 -19.66 -1.61
N PHE A 113 13.55 -18.71 -0.69
CA PHE A 113 12.25 -18.11 -0.42
C PHE A 113 11.67 -17.39 -1.66
N PHE A 114 12.49 -16.63 -2.37
CA PHE A 114 12.09 -15.97 -3.60
C PHE A 114 11.70 -16.98 -4.70
N ALA A 115 12.54 -18.00 -4.92
CA ALA A 115 12.26 -19.05 -5.91
C ALA A 115 10.94 -19.78 -5.59
N ALA A 116 10.71 -20.11 -4.32
CA ALA A 116 9.44 -20.69 -3.87
C ALA A 116 8.28 -19.74 -4.19
N THR A 117 8.40 -18.45 -3.91
CA THR A 117 7.35 -17.45 -4.18
C THR A 117 7.02 -17.36 -5.67
N VAL A 118 8.02 -17.40 -6.55
CA VAL A 118 7.83 -17.39 -8.01
C VAL A 118 7.13 -18.67 -8.46
N MET A 119 7.56 -19.85 -7.99
CA MET A 119 6.88 -21.11 -8.30
C MET A 119 5.41 -21.08 -7.87
N MET A 120 5.10 -20.48 -6.72
CA MET A 120 3.72 -20.33 -6.26
C MET A 120 2.90 -19.39 -7.14
N SER A 121 3.51 -18.32 -7.66
CA SER A 121 2.84 -17.41 -8.59
C SER A 121 2.46 -18.10 -9.92
N LEU A 122 3.30 -19.02 -10.40
CA LEU A 122 3.07 -19.77 -11.62
C LEU A 122 1.91 -20.78 -11.47
N LEU A 123 1.73 -21.35 -10.28
CA LEU A 123 0.67 -22.32 -9.99
C LEU A 123 -0.73 -21.67 -9.81
N ARG A 124 -0.85 -20.34 -9.99
CA ARG A 124 -2.13 -19.60 -9.90
C ARG A 124 -2.87 -19.76 -8.56
N TYR A 125 -2.21 -20.21 -7.49
CA TYR A 125 -2.83 -20.34 -6.17
C TYR A 125 -3.13 -18.97 -5.55
N PRO A 126 -4.41 -18.57 -5.40
CA PRO A 126 -4.76 -17.27 -4.85
C PRO A 126 -4.77 -17.34 -3.32
N ARG A 127 -3.87 -16.58 -2.70
CA ARG A 127 -3.96 -15.86 -1.39
C ARG A 127 -4.45 -16.56 -0.12
N ILE A 128 -5.02 -17.78 -0.13
CA ILE A 128 -5.91 -18.21 0.97
C ILE A 128 -5.56 -19.58 1.58
N ARG A 129 -4.71 -20.43 0.98
CA ARG A 129 -4.36 -21.74 1.59
C ARG A 129 -2.87 -22.04 1.55
N MET A 130 -2.36 -22.47 2.71
CA MET A 130 -0.97 -22.79 2.99
C MET A 130 -0.49 -23.95 2.11
N TYR A 131 0.15 -23.68 0.98
CA TYR A 131 0.74 -24.69 0.09
C TYR A 131 1.89 -25.51 0.71
N TRP A 132 2.38 -25.10 1.89
CA TRP A 132 3.33 -25.85 2.72
C TRP A 132 2.62 -26.81 3.71
N GLU A 133 1.30 -26.74 3.82
CA GLU A 133 0.51 -27.71 4.55
C GLU A 133 0.47 -29.03 3.77
N ALA A 134 0.71 -30.15 4.46
CA ALA A 134 0.80 -31.46 3.83
C ALA A 134 -0.44 -31.81 2.98
N ALA A 135 -1.62 -31.27 3.34
CA ALA A 135 -2.88 -31.50 2.66
C ALA A 135 -2.99 -30.83 1.27
N THR A 136 -2.25 -29.75 1.02
CA THR A 136 -2.30 -28.99 -0.25
C THR A 136 -0.95 -28.95 -0.97
N LYS A 137 -0.02 -29.82 -0.58
CA LYS A 137 1.29 -29.95 -1.21
C LYS A 137 1.14 -30.52 -2.61
N VAL A 138 1.70 -29.83 -3.61
CA VAL A 138 1.78 -30.35 -4.98
C VAL A 138 2.77 -31.52 -4.99
N PRO A 139 2.37 -32.70 -5.50
CA PRO A 139 3.31 -33.78 -5.76
C PRO A 139 4.21 -33.35 -6.92
N PHE A 140 5.51 -33.33 -6.67
CA PHE A 140 6.55 -33.13 -7.68
C PHE A 140 7.18 -34.48 -8.01
#